data_AF-A0A7C6TTC9-F1
#
_entry.id   AF-A0A7C6TTC9-F1
#
_cell.length_a   1.000
_cell.length_b   1.000
_cell.length_c   1.000
_cell.angle_alpha   90.00
_cell.angle_beta   90.00
_cell.angle_gamma   90.00
#
_symmetry.space_group_name_H-M   'P 1'
#
loop_
_entity.id
_entity.type
_entity.pdbx_description
1 polymer ?
#
loop_
_entity_poly.entity_id
_entity_poly.type
_entity_poly.pdbx_seq_one_letter_code
_entity_poly.pdbx_strand_id
1 'polypeptide(L)'
;MMAMNTEDMVVVYISQGPLNAEVIRAKLESANIPVLLRYEAIGRVLGLTVDGLGRVEVWVPRDLEGEARELLSEIEELPGEQTAPSDSTE
;
A
#
# COMPACT_ATOMS: atom_id res chain seq x y z
N MET A 1 4.71 -23.85 -14.98
CA MET A 1 5.27 -23.14 -13.82
C MET A 1 5.75 -21.79 -14.34
N MET A 2 4.94 -20.73 -14.22
CA MET A 2 5.32 -19.41 -14.71
C MET A 2 6.43 -18.86 -13.81
N ALA A 3 7.60 -18.62 -14.39
CA ALA A 3 8.69 -17.95 -13.71
C ALA A 3 8.25 -16.51 -13.44
N MET A 4 8.14 -16.14 -12.17
CA MET A 4 7.91 -14.75 -11.77
C MET A 4 9.19 -13.97 -12.04
N ASN A 5 9.22 -13.21 -13.14
CA ASN A 5 10.26 -12.22 -13.37
C ASN A 5 10.06 -11.07 -12.38
N THR A 6 11.00 -10.93 -11.45
CA THR A 6 11.00 -9.86 -10.43
C THR A 6 11.29 -8.48 -11.03
N GLU A 7 11.73 -8.41 -12.29
CA GLU A 7 12.02 -7.17 -13.02
C GLU A 7 10.74 -6.42 -13.46
N ASP A 8 9.58 -7.08 -13.43
CA ASP A 8 8.29 -6.54 -13.86
C ASP A 8 7.30 -6.34 -12.71
N MET A 9 7.77 -6.00 -11.51
CA MET A 9 6.90 -5.67 -10.37
C MET A 9 6.67 -4.16 -10.26
N VAL A 10 5.44 -3.77 -9.96
CA VAL A 10 5.03 -2.37 -9.79
C VAL A 10 4.32 -2.15 -8.45
N VAL A 11 4.48 -0.96 -7.88
CA VAL A 11 3.76 -0.55 -6.66
C VAL A 11 2.36 -0.09 -7.02
N VAL A 12 1.36 -0.72 -6.40
CA VAL A 12 -0.06 -0.35 -6.55
C VAL A 12 -0.63 0.35 -5.32
N TYR A 13 -0.04 0.13 -4.14
CA TYR A 13 -0.50 0.73 -2.89
C TYR A 13 0.66 0.95 -1.90
N ILE A 14 0.57 2.01 -1.09
CA ILE A 14 1.53 2.34 -0.04
C ILE A 14 0.75 2.64 1.23
N SER A 15 1.08 1.97 2.33
CA SER A 15 0.51 2.24 3.65
C SER A 15 1.54 2.76 4.65
N GLN A 16 1.03 3.51 5.62
CA GLN A 16 1.73 3.81 6.87
C GLN A 16 1.40 2.69 7.86
N GLY A 17 2.29 1.72 7.98
CA GLY A 17 2.16 0.57 8.87
C GLY A 17 1.63 -0.71 8.22
N PRO A 18 1.81 -1.85 8.92
CA PRO A 18 1.57 -3.19 8.38
C PRO A 18 0.08 -3.53 8.26
N LEU A 19 -0.79 -2.96 9.10
CA LEU A 19 -2.20 -3.37 9.16
C LEU A 19 -2.92 -3.17 7.82
N ASN A 20 -2.84 -1.96 7.26
CA ASN A 20 -3.49 -1.66 5.98
C ASN A 20 -2.87 -2.47 4.83
N ALA A 21 -1.54 -2.67 4.83
CA ALA A 21 -0.87 -3.50 3.83
C ALA A 21 -1.35 -4.95 3.84
N GLU A 22 -1.55 -5.54 5.03
CA GLU A 22 -2.07 -6.91 5.16
C GLU A 22 -3.54 -7.02 4.66
N VAL A 23 -4.37 -6.01 4.93
CA VAL A 23 -5.75 -5.97 4.41
C VAL A 23 -5.76 -5.95 2.87
N ILE A 24 -4.93 -5.08 2.29
CA ILE A 24 -4.79 -5.00 0.83
C ILE A 24 -4.26 -6.30 0.25
N ARG A 25 -3.22 -6.87 0.86
CA ARG A 25 -2.66 -8.16 0.47
C ARG A 25 -3.72 -9.25 0.47
N ALA A 26 -4.52 -9.36 1.53
CA ALA A 26 -5.57 -10.38 1.62
C ALA A 26 -6.62 -10.24 0.51
N LYS A 27 -7.01 -9.00 0.16
CA LYS A 27 -7.96 -8.75 -0.93
C LYS A 27 -7.40 -9.17 -2.30
N LEU A 28 -6.15 -8.78 -2.60
CA LEU A 28 -5.48 -9.13 -3.85
C LEU A 28 -5.18 -10.64 -3.95
N GLU A 29 -4.71 -11.27 -2.86
CA GLU A 29 -4.50 -12.72 -2.80
C GLU A 29 -5.82 -13.49 -3.01
N SER A 30 -6.93 -13.00 -2.46
CA SER A 30 -8.27 -13.57 -2.69
C SER A 30 -8.72 -13.47 -4.15
N ALA A 31 -8.18 -12.53 -4.93
CA ALA A 31 -8.39 -12.42 -6.36
C ALA A 31 -7.39 -13.26 -7.18
N ASN A 32 -6.58 -14.12 -6.55
CA ASN A 32 -5.46 -14.85 -7.17
C ASN A 32 -4.36 -13.94 -7.74
N ILE A 33 -4.25 -12.69 -7.27
CA ILE A 33 -3.17 -11.79 -7.65
C ILE A 33 -2.01 -11.98 -6.68
N PRO A 34 -0.80 -12.36 -7.16
CA PRO A 34 0.36 -12.46 -6.31
C PRO A 34 0.82 -11.09 -5.82
N VAL A 35 1.01 -10.97 -4.51
CA VAL A 35 1.42 -9.74 -3.84
C VAL A 35 2.76 -9.93 -3.13
N LEU A 36 3.59 -8.90 -3.18
CA LEU A 36 4.81 -8.79 -2.41
C LEU A 36 4.78 -7.52 -1.55
N LEU A 37 4.83 -7.70 -0.22
CA LEU A 37 4.95 -6.59 0.71
C LEU A 37 6.42 -6.23 0.93
N ARG A 38 6.78 -4.96 0.72
CA ARG A 38 8.09 -4.42 1.09
C ARG A 38 7.95 -3.46 2.25
N TYR A 39 8.59 -3.79 3.36
CA TYR A 39 8.63 -2.95 4.55
C TYR A 39 9.85 -2.04 4.46
N GLU A 40 9.64 -0.77 4.14
CA GLU A 40 10.66 0.25 4.32
C GLU A 40 10.68 0.69 5.78
N ALA A 41 11.57 0.07 6.55
CA ALA A 41 11.96 0.58 7.85
C ALA A 41 12.81 1.84 7.64
N ILE A 42 12.17 2.99 7.38
CA ILE A 42 12.79 4.30 7.63
C ILE A 42 12.82 4.50 9.14
N GLY A 43 13.58 3.64 9.81
CA GLY A 43 13.96 3.81 11.19
C GLY A 43 15.24 4.61 11.24
N ARG A 44 15.27 5.61 12.12
CA ARG A 44 16.47 6.07 12.85
C ARG A 44 17.25 7.29 12.35
N VAL A 45 16.63 8.30 11.70
CA VAL A 45 17.36 9.59 11.47
C VAL A 45 16.64 10.85 11.98
N LEU A 46 15.31 10.99 11.83
CA LEU A 46 14.58 12.14 12.37
C LEU A 46 13.37 11.64 13.16
N GLY A 47 13.29 11.93 14.45
CA GLY A 47 12.20 11.55 15.36
C GLY A 47 10.85 12.21 15.04
N LEU A 48 10.33 11.99 13.83
CA LEU A 48 9.04 12.46 13.35
C LEU A 48 8.17 11.24 13.01
N THR A 49 7.91 10.44 14.03
CA THR A 49 6.83 9.46 14.00
C THR A 49 5.59 10.16 14.53
N VAL A 50 4.80 10.76 13.64
CA VAL A 50 3.41 11.09 14.00
C VAL A 50 2.63 9.78 14.22
N ASP A 51 3.00 8.67 13.54
CA ASP A 51 2.44 7.32 13.82
C ASP A 51 3.43 6.14 13.84
N GLY A 52 4.70 6.28 13.43
CA GLY A 52 5.77 5.33 13.79
C GLY A 52 5.74 3.89 13.26
N LEU A 53 4.78 3.54 12.40
CA LEU A 53 4.60 2.15 11.96
C LEU A 53 5.42 1.75 10.72
N GLY A 54 6.22 2.67 10.15
CA GLY A 54 7.05 2.42 8.96
C GLY A 54 6.24 2.39 7.66
N ARG A 55 6.89 2.69 6.53
CA ARG A 55 6.25 2.67 5.20
C ARG A 55 6.22 1.24 4.69
N VAL A 56 5.05 0.78 4.24
CA VAL A 56 4.89 -0.53 3.62
C VAL A 56 4.36 -0.37 2.20
N GLU A 57 5.02 -1.00 1.25
CA GLU A 57 4.67 -0.94 -0.16
C GLU A 57 4.12 -2.29 -0.61
N VAL A 58 3.04 -2.25 -1.37
CA VAL A 58 2.39 -3.41 -1.96
C VAL A 58 2.75 -3.47 -3.43
N TRP A 59 3.47 -4.53 -3.79
CA TRP A 59 3.96 -4.78 -5.15
C TRP A 59 3.17 -5.93 -5.79
N VAL A 60 2.84 -5.76 -7.07
CA VAL A 60 2.20 -6.78 -7.91
C VAL A 60 2.94 -6.89 -9.25
N PRO A 61 2.81 -8.01 -9.99
CA PRO A 61 3.27 -8.07 -11.37
C PRO A 61 2.59 -7.01 -12.22
N ARG A 62 3.36 -6.37 -13.10
CA ARG A 62 2.90 -5.30 -13.99
C ARG A 62 1.73 -5.75 -14.88
N ASP A 63 1.72 -7.01 -15.29
CA ASP A 63 0.64 -7.60 -16.09
C ASP A 63 -0.73 -7.54 -15.37
N LEU A 64 -0.72 -7.50 -14.04
CA LEU A 64 -1.90 -7.47 -13.17
C LEU A 64 -2.12 -6.11 -12.51
N GLU A 65 -1.34 -5.08 -12.90
CA GLU A 65 -1.46 -3.74 -12.33
C GLU A 65 -2.89 -3.18 -12.48
N GLY A 66 -3.48 -3.33 -13.67
CA GLY A 66 -4.82 -2.82 -13.96
C GLY A 66 -5.88 -3.45 -13.05
N GLU A 67 -5.87 -4.77 -12.95
CA GLU A 67 -6.81 -5.53 -12.12
C GLU A 67 -6.61 -5.23 -10.63
N ALA A 68 -5.35 -5.13 -10.18
CA ALA A 68 -5.04 -4.77 -8.81
C ALA A 68 -5.56 -3.36 -8.47
N ARG A 69 -5.34 -2.37 -9.34
CA ARG A 69 -5.85 -0.99 -9.14
C ARG A 69 -7.37 -0.92 -9.11
N GLU A 70 -8.04 -1.70 -9.94
CA GLU A 70 -9.51 -1.79 -9.95
C GLU A 70 -10.03 -2.33 -8.61
N LEU A 71 -9.45 -3.42 -8.10
CA LEU A 71 -9.81 -4.01 -6.81
C LEU A 71 -9.52 -3.09 -5.62
N LEU A 72 -8.47 -2.27 -5.71
CA LEU A 72 -8.11 -1.28 -4.69
C LEU A 72 -9.08 -0.09 -4.67
N SER A 73 -9.57 0.31 -5.85
CA SER A 73 -10.51 1.45 -5.97
C SER A 73 -11.79 1.20 -5.18
N GLU A 74 -12.27 -0.04 -5.13
CA GLU A 74 -13.41 -0.45 -4.30
C GLU A 74 -13.17 -0.33 -2.78
N ILE A 75 -11.91 -0.31 -2.33
CA ILE A 75 -11.55 -0.20 -0.91
C ILE A 75 -11.39 1.28 -0.52
N GLU A 76 -10.89 2.10 -1.44
CA GLU A 76 -10.67 3.54 -1.25
C GLU A 76 -11.98 4.35 -1.19
N GLU A 77 -13.10 3.79 -1.66
CA GLU A 77 -14.44 4.37 -1.50
C GLU A 77 -14.94 4.42 -0.04
N LEU A 78 -14.24 3.78 0.90
CA LEU A 78 -14.45 4.06 2.32
C LEU A 78 -13.71 5.36 2.68
N PRO A 79 -14.41 6.42 3.12
CA PRO A 79 -13.80 7.71 3.43
C PRO A 79 -12.91 7.55 4.67
N GLY A 80 -11.64 7.20 4.45
CA GLY A 80 -10.57 7.47 5.37
C GLY A 80 -10.34 8.97 5.34
N GLU A 81 -11.00 9.68 6.25
CA GLU A 81 -10.76 11.05 6.68
C GLU A 81 -9.39 11.59 6.23
N GLN A 82 -9.35 12.20 5.05
CA GLN A 82 -8.31 13.12 4.64
C GLN A 82 -8.92 14.51 4.63
N THR A 83 -9.37 14.98 5.79
CA THR A 83 -9.58 16.42 6.02
C THR A 83 -8.78 16.88 7.24
N ALA A 84 -7.49 17.06 7.04
CA ALA A 84 -6.81 18.20 7.62
C ALA A 84 -5.85 18.72 6.55
N PRO A 85 -6.06 19.95 6.07
CA PRO A 85 -5.46 21.03 6.83
C PRO A 85 -6.30 22.31 6.94
N SER A 86 -6.04 22.98 8.07
CA SER A 86 -6.04 24.44 8.26
C SER A 86 -7.36 25.19 8.20
N ASP A 87 -7.83 25.60 9.38
CA ASP A 87 -8.09 27.02 9.58
C ASP A 87 -7.39 27.50 10.86
N SER A 88 -6.29 28.22 10.66
CA SER A 88 -5.72 29.14 11.65
C SER A 88 -6.19 30.52 11.25
N THR A 89 -7.15 31.09 11.97
CA THR A 89 -7.57 32.51 12.06
C THR A 89 -8.78 32.49 13.02
N GLU A 90 -8.90 33.19 14.14
CA GLU A 90 -8.25 34.34 14.80
C GLU A 90 -8.54 34.23 16.32
#